data_AF-A0A935C6L1-F1
#
_entry.id   AF-A0A935C6L1-F1
#
_cell.length_a   1.000
_cell.length_b   1.000
_cell.length_c   1.000
_cell.angle_alpha   90.00
_cell.angle_beta   90.00
_cell.angle_gamma   90.00
#
_symmetry.space_group_name_H-M   'P 1'
#
loop_
_entity.id
_entity.type
_entity.pdbx_description
1 polymer ?
#
loop_
_entity_poly.entity_id
_entity_poly.type
_entity_poly.pdbx_seq_one_letter_code
_entity_poly.pdbx_strand_id
1 'polypeptide(L)'
;MPYLMLFGWAIVAAMLARATPALRRPMGAAMAVTLVVFAGMRADSVDYAGYQEMFDWMVELDLDYPERLFFAKDVLFGVLMDALQRAGGNLQALFLAAALLSVGLKQLAFARAFGGNTAVPWLVTLCLSFFLHDFTQIRTAIALALCFLALQHLAAGRVKPWLWLTLAAAGFHLSAILFLPVAGVLLFAPRRRGMAWAVMTGGLVLALMGLFQLVASIDLRLASHGEITGLNWTALAVATFKLTLLTAIALALRRGPRRLETAARLVWPCVMFVATGVVLLFALHDMASALAFRLYEFFDAFSIFVIALGLMQRHAVPVLLSLGYCAFGVLLQWLPGLFTPYQFAPLASLFG
;
A
#
# COMPACT_ATOMS: atom_id res chain seq x y z
N MET A 1 -22.62 -7.41 -6.00
CA MET A 1 -22.26 -8.17 -7.23
C MET A 1 -20.91 -7.76 -7.85
N PRO A 2 -20.56 -6.47 -8.00
CA PRO A 2 -19.32 -6.05 -8.68
C PRO A 2 -18.03 -6.62 -8.07
N TYR A 3 -17.93 -6.64 -6.72
CA TYR A 3 -16.77 -7.21 -6.02
C TYR A 3 -16.56 -8.70 -6.31
N LEU A 4 -17.64 -9.51 -6.32
CA LEU A 4 -17.57 -10.94 -6.61
C LEU A 4 -17.11 -11.19 -8.05
N MET A 5 -17.60 -10.40 -9.00
CA MET A 5 -17.15 -10.46 -10.40
C MET A 5 -15.68 -10.10 -10.52
N LEU A 6 -15.22 -9.06 -9.80
CA LEU A 6 -13.83 -8.64 -9.78
C LEU A 6 -12.89 -9.72 -9.21
N PHE A 7 -13.27 -10.35 -8.08
CA PHE A 7 -12.50 -11.48 -7.53
C PHE A 7 -12.51 -12.69 -8.45
N GLY A 8 -13.67 -13.06 -9.02
CA GLY A 8 -13.79 -14.17 -9.97
C GLY A 8 -12.90 -13.96 -11.19
N TRP A 9 -12.93 -12.76 -11.77
CA TRP A 9 -12.04 -12.36 -12.86
C TRP A 9 -10.58 -12.48 -12.47
N ALA A 10 -10.19 -11.97 -11.30
CA ALA A 10 -8.80 -12.00 -10.85
C ALA A 10 -8.26 -13.42 -10.64
N ILE A 11 -9.10 -14.32 -10.10
CA ILE A 11 -8.77 -15.74 -9.95
C ILE A 11 -8.56 -16.39 -11.31
N VAL A 12 -9.48 -16.18 -12.27
CA VAL A 12 -9.38 -16.72 -13.63
C VAL A 12 -8.13 -16.20 -14.33
N ALA A 13 -7.86 -14.88 -14.27
CA ALA A 13 -6.68 -14.27 -14.86
C ALA A 13 -5.37 -14.83 -14.26
N ALA A 14 -5.31 -15.01 -12.94
CA ALA A 14 -4.16 -15.60 -12.27
C ALA A 14 -3.94 -17.08 -12.65
N MET A 15 -5.02 -17.86 -12.76
CA MET A 15 -4.97 -19.26 -13.21
C MET A 15 -4.48 -19.37 -14.66
N LEU A 16 -5.03 -18.57 -15.58
CA LEU A 16 -4.63 -18.54 -16.99
C LEU A 16 -3.16 -18.11 -17.16
N ALA A 17 -2.73 -17.07 -16.43
CA ALA A 17 -1.33 -16.62 -16.44
C ALA A 17 -0.35 -17.68 -15.89
N ARG A 18 -0.81 -18.51 -14.95
CA ARG A 18 -0.02 -19.62 -14.40
C ARG A 18 0.07 -20.78 -15.37
N ALA A 19 -1.06 -21.17 -15.99
CA ALA A 19 -1.15 -22.29 -16.92
C ALA A 19 -0.43 -22.00 -18.25
N THR A 20 -0.56 -20.77 -18.77
CA THR A 20 -0.10 -20.41 -20.11
C THR A 20 0.91 -19.26 -20.05
N PRO A 21 2.22 -19.51 -20.19
CA PRO A 21 3.26 -18.48 -20.06
C PRO A 21 3.09 -17.27 -20.98
N ALA A 22 2.58 -17.47 -22.20
CA ALA A 22 2.30 -16.40 -23.16
C ALA A 22 1.23 -15.41 -22.64
N LEU A 23 0.33 -15.87 -21.77
CA LEU A 23 -0.77 -15.05 -21.22
C LEU A 23 -0.37 -14.23 -19.99
N ARG A 24 0.84 -14.40 -19.44
CA ARG A 24 1.27 -13.72 -18.21
C ARG A 24 1.18 -12.20 -18.26
N ARG A 25 1.69 -11.61 -19.34
CA ARG A 25 1.67 -10.16 -19.56
C ARG A 25 0.27 -9.65 -19.91
N PRO A 26 -0.46 -10.22 -20.89
CA PRO A 26 -1.78 -9.71 -21.25
C PRO A 26 -2.80 -9.87 -20.13
N MET A 27 -2.82 -11.00 -19.39
CA MET A 27 -3.75 -11.17 -18.26
C MET A 27 -3.49 -10.17 -17.14
N GLY A 28 -2.21 -9.93 -16.82
CA GLY A 28 -1.86 -8.93 -15.82
C GLY A 28 -2.14 -7.49 -16.26
N ALA A 29 -1.93 -7.15 -17.54
CA ALA A 29 -2.30 -5.85 -18.09
C ALA A 29 -3.82 -5.66 -18.12
N ALA A 30 -4.59 -6.67 -18.54
CA ALA A 30 -6.04 -6.64 -18.53
C ALA A 30 -6.59 -6.46 -17.10
N MET A 31 -5.98 -7.13 -16.11
CA MET A 31 -6.32 -6.92 -14.71
C MET A 31 -6.00 -5.51 -14.23
N ALA A 32 -4.81 -4.98 -14.54
CA ALA A 32 -4.45 -3.60 -14.21
C ALA A 32 -5.46 -2.60 -14.80
N VAL A 33 -5.84 -2.75 -16.08
CA VAL A 33 -6.86 -1.91 -16.72
C VAL A 33 -8.21 -2.04 -16.02
N THR A 34 -8.63 -3.26 -15.67
CA THR A 34 -9.88 -3.49 -14.94
C THR A 34 -9.86 -2.76 -13.59
N LEU A 35 -8.75 -2.82 -12.86
CA LEU A 35 -8.60 -2.17 -11.56
C LEU A 35 -8.55 -0.64 -11.66
N VAL A 36 -7.90 -0.09 -12.69
CA VAL A 36 -7.93 1.34 -12.99
C VAL A 36 -9.36 1.80 -13.22
N VAL A 37 -10.13 1.10 -14.05
CA VAL A 37 -11.52 1.47 -14.32
C VAL A 37 -12.36 1.31 -13.06
N PHE A 38 -12.20 0.21 -12.32
CA PHE A 38 -12.97 -0.06 -11.12
C PHE A 38 -12.77 1.03 -10.06
N ALA A 39 -11.52 1.35 -9.71
CA ALA A 39 -11.23 2.39 -8.72
C ALA A 39 -11.42 3.80 -9.28
N GLY A 40 -10.99 4.05 -10.51
CA GLY A 40 -10.99 5.36 -11.15
C GLY A 40 -12.35 5.85 -11.63
N MET A 41 -13.35 4.97 -11.76
CA MET A 41 -14.73 5.31 -12.17
C MET A 41 -15.77 5.13 -11.05
N ARG A 42 -15.31 4.98 -9.80
CA ARG A 42 -16.19 4.89 -8.63
C ARG A 42 -16.86 6.25 -8.36
N ALA A 43 -18.10 6.20 -7.89
CA ALA A 43 -18.84 7.38 -7.42
C ALA A 43 -18.74 7.59 -5.90
N ASP A 44 -18.25 6.59 -5.15
CA ASP A 44 -18.17 6.65 -3.69
C ASP A 44 -17.04 5.74 -3.16
N SER A 45 -16.52 6.09 -1.98
CA SER A 45 -15.56 5.36 -1.15
C SER A 45 -15.46 6.04 0.23
N VAL A 46 -14.90 5.38 1.24
CA VAL A 46 -14.83 5.92 2.62
C VAL A 46 -14.20 7.32 2.70
N ASP A 47 -13.18 7.61 1.90
CA ASP A 47 -12.48 8.91 1.87
C ASP A 47 -12.98 9.85 0.75
N TYR A 48 -14.04 9.49 0.02
CA TYR A 48 -14.48 10.22 -1.19
C TYR A 48 -14.81 11.68 -0.90
N ALA A 49 -15.63 11.92 0.12
CA ALA A 49 -16.05 13.27 0.53
C ALA A 49 -14.84 14.16 0.87
N GLY A 50 -13.82 13.61 1.56
CA GLY A 50 -12.62 14.36 1.89
C GLY A 50 -11.79 14.75 0.66
N TYR A 51 -11.80 13.94 -0.40
CA TYR A 51 -11.18 14.34 -1.68
C TYR A 51 -12.02 15.36 -2.43
N GLN A 52 -13.34 15.26 -2.36
CA GLN A 52 -14.24 16.24 -2.95
C GLN A 52 -14.05 17.62 -2.33
N GLU A 53 -14.17 17.74 -1.01
CA GLU A 53 -13.95 18.99 -0.26
C GLU A 53 -12.59 19.61 -0.60
N MET A 54 -11.54 18.80 -0.62
CA MET A 54 -10.19 19.28 -0.93
C MET A 54 -10.04 19.75 -2.38
N PHE A 55 -10.73 19.10 -3.33
CA PHE A 55 -10.72 19.48 -4.73
C PHE A 55 -11.50 20.79 -4.95
N ASP A 56 -12.68 20.90 -4.35
CA ASP A 56 -13.55 22.07 -4.45
C ASP A 56 -12.93 23.30 -3.77
N TRP A 57 -12.40 23.13 -2.55
CA TRP A 57 -11.73 24.22 -1.82
C TRP A 57 -10.48 24.76 -2.53
N MET A 58 -9.77 23.93 -3.29
CA MET A 58 -8.61 24.42 -4.05
C MET A 58 -9.02 25.38 -5.19
N VAL A 59 -10.28 25.32 -5.65
CA VAL A 59 -10.87 26.30 -6.57
C VAL A 59 -11.44 27.48 -5.80
N GLU A 60 -12.22 27.22 -4.74
CA GLU A 60 -12.97 28.25 -4.02
C GLU A 60 -12.09 29.23 -3.23
N LEU A 61 -10.99 28.75 -2.63
CA LEU A 61 -10.13 29.57 -1.79
C LEU A 61 -9.16 30.48 -2.57
N ASP A 62 -9.11 30.35 -3.91
CA ASP A 62 -8.24 31.12 -4.81
C ASP A 62 -6.81 31.30 -4.28
N LEU A 63 -6.23 30.21 -3.73
CA LEU A 63 -4.94 30.27 -3.05
C LEU A 63 -3.80 30.59 -4.02
N ASP A 64 -2.93 31.50 -3.60
CA ASP A 64 -1.69 31.84 -4.31
C ASP A 64 -0.67 30.69 -4.29
N TYR A 65 0.28 30.73 -5.23
CA TYR A 65 1.47 29.89 -5.15
C TYR A 65 2.44 30.44 -4.10
N PRO A 66 3.06 29.59 -3.27
CA PRO A 66 3.07 28.14 -3.31
C PRO A 66 2.03 27.45 -2.42
N GLU A 67 1.20 28.20 -1.68
CA GLU A 67 0.26 27.67 -0.67
C GLU A 67 -0.72 26.65 -1.26
N ARG A 68 -1.16 26.89 -2.49
CA ARG A 68 -1.96 25.96 -3.31
C ARG A 68 -1.36 24.55 -3.40
N LEU A 69 -0.03 24.42 -3.42
CA LEU A 69 0.66 23.12 -3.49
C LEU A 69 0.67 22.37 -2.15
N PHE A 70 0.64 23.11 -1.04
CA PHE A 70 0.66 22.54 0.31
C PHE A 70 -0.74 22.29 0.88
N PHE A 71 -1.78 22.82 0.24
CA PHE A 71 -3.18 22.70 0.67
C PHE A 71 -3.60 21.24 0.90
N ALA A 72 -3.18 20.34 0.02
CA ALA A 72 -3.48 18.91 0.12
C ALA A 72 -2.71 18.16 1.22
N LYS A 73 -1.87 18.87 1.99
CA LYS A 73 -0.85 18.35 2.92
C LYS A 73 0.33 17.63 2.25
N ASP A 74 0.16 17.16 1.00
CA ASP A 74 1.16 16.43 0.22
C ASP A 74 1.48 17.15 -1.10
N VAL A 75 2.71 17.65 -1.24
CA VAL A 75 3.12 18.57 -2.31
C VAL A 75 2.85 18.04 -3.72
N LEU A 76 3.28 16.81 -4.03
CA LEU A 76 3.09 16.24 -5.37
C LEU A 76 1.64 15.85 -5.65
N PHE A 77 0.85 15.58 -4.60
CA PHE A 77 -0.58 15.39 -4.77
C PHE A 77 -1.28 16.72 -5.07
N GLY A 78 -0.87 17.81 -4.40
CA GLY A 78 -1.31 19.17 -4.73
C GLY A 78 -0.99 19.55 -6.18
N VAL A 79 0.23 19.27 -6.65
CA VAL A 79 0.62 19.46 -8.06
C VAL A 79 -0.28 18.67 -9.02
N LEU A 80 -0.59 17.41 -8.71
CA LEU A 80 -1.46 16.58 -9.54
C LEU A 80 -2.87 17.18 -9.65
N MET A 81 -3.47 17.55 -8.52
CA MET A 81 -4.81 18.16 -8.51
C MET A 81 -4.81 19.47 -9.29
N ASP A 82 -3.82 20.32 -9.06
CA ASP A 82 -3.72 21.64 -9.71
C ASP A 82 -3.58 21.49 -11.23
N ALA A 83 -2.72 20.59 -11.68
CA ALA A 83 -2.55 20.30 -13.11
C ALA A 83 -3.87 19.81 -13.74
N LEU A 84 -4.64 18.96 -13.05
CA LEU A 84 -5.92 18.48 -13.54
C LEU A 84 -6.97 19.60 -13.61
N GLN A 85 -7.05 20.46 -12.60
CA GLN A 85 -7.97 21.60 -12.62
C GLN A 85 -7.65 22.58 -13.75
N ARG A 86 -6.37 22.90 -13.94
CA ARG A 86 -5.91 23.74 -15.07
C ARG A 86 -6.22 23.14 -16.44
N ALA A 87 -6.29 21.81 -16.52
CA ALA A 87 -6.69 21.09 -17.73
C ALA A 87 -8.23 20.95 -17.89
N GLY A 88 -9.03 21.55 -17.00
CA GLY A 88 -10.50 21.43 -17.02
C GLY A 88 -11.02 20.08 -16.51
N GLY A 89 -10.20 19.32 -15.79
CA GLY A 89 -10.59 18.06 -15.17
C GLY A 89 -11.49 18.27 -13.95
N ASN A 90 -12.39 17.31 -13.72
CA ASN A 90 -13.25 17.26 -12.53
C ASN A 90 -12.70 16.27 -11.49
N LEU A 91 -13.43 16.09 -10.38
CA LEU A 91 -13.08 15.13 -9.34
C LEU A 91 -12.91 13.69 -9.88
N GLN A 92 -13.70 13.29 -10.87
CA GLN A 92 -13.55 11.97 -11.49
C GLN A 92 -12.21 11.83 -12.22
N ALA A 93 -11.74 12.89 -12.88
CA ALA A 93 -10.43 12.92 -13.50
C ALA A 93 -9.30 12.74 -12.47
N LEU A 94 -9.45 13.27 -11.25
CA LEU A 94 -8.52 13.04 -10.15
C LEU A 94 -8.47 11.56 -9.75
N PHE A 95 -9.62 10.92 -9.52
CA PHE A 95 -9.65 9.51 -9.16
C PHE A 95 -9.08 8.62 -10.26
N LEU A 96 -9.40 8.89 -11.52
CA LEU A 96 -8.88 8.15 -12.66
C LEU A 96 -7.37 8.34 -12.83
N ALA A 97 -6.87 9.58 -12.72
CA ALA A 97 -5.44 9.86 -12.78
C ALA A 97 -4.69 9.17 -11.63
N ALA A 98 -5.20 9.28 -10.39
CA ALA A 98 -4.59 8.63 -9.23
C ALA A 98 -4.55 7.11 -9.39
N ALA A 99 -5.64 6.49 -9.89
CA ALA A 99 -5.69 5.07 -10.17
C ALA A 99 -4.71 4.67 -11.30
N LEU A 100 -4.62 5.44 -12.38
CA LEU A 100 -3.65 5.21 -13.45
C LEU A 100 -2.20 5.25 -12.94
N LEU A 101 -1.87 6.25 -12.11
CA LEU A 101 -0.56 6.39 -11.48
C LEU A 101 -0.27 5.23 -10.53
N SER A 102 -1.16 4.98 -9.54
CA SER A 102 -0.93 3.95 -8.53
C SER A 102 -0.88 2.54 -9.14
N VAL A 103 -1.84 2.20 -10.00
CA VAL A 103 -1.93 0.88 -10.62
C VAL A 103 -0.85 0.70 -11.68
N GLY A 104 -0.56 1.73 -12.49
CA GLY A 104 0.51 1.68 -13.48
C GLY A 104 1.90 1.48 -12.87
N LEU A 105 2.22 2.19 -11.77
CA LEU A 105 3.47 2.03 -11.05
C LEU A 105 3.57 0.65 -10.36
N LYS A 106 2.48 0.15 -9.75
CA LYS A 106 2.44 -1.22 -9.21
C LYS A 106 2.60 -2.27 -10.30
N GLN A 107 1.98 -2.07 -11.47
CA GLN A 107 2.13 -2.96 -12.63
C GLN A 107 3.60 -3.05 -13.07
N LEU A 108 4.30 -1.91 -13.12
CA LEU A 108 5.73 -1.89 -13.41
C LEU A 108 6.54 -2.61 -12.32
N ALA A 109 6.23 -2.38 -11.05
CA ALA A 109 6.89 -3.03 -9.92
C ALA A 109 6.71 -4.56 -9.97
N PHE A 110 5.49 -5.03 -10.20
CA PHE A 110 5.17 -6.44 -10.30
C PHE A 110 5.80 -7.08 -11.55
N ALA A 111 5.80 -6.39 -12.69
CA ALA A 111 6.42 -6.91 -13.91
C ALA A 111 7.91 -7.17 -13.73
N ARG A 112 8.61 -6.26 -13.04
CA ARG A 112 10.04 -6.39 -12.69
C ARG A 112 10.31 -7.50 -11.68
N ALA A 113 9.50 -7.61 -10.63
CA ALA A 113 9.71 -8.60 -9.57
C ALA A 113 9.36 -10.03 -10.04
N PHE A 114 8.31 -10.19 -10.82
CA PHE A 114 7.71 -11.50 -11.15
C PHE A 114 7.88 -11.92 -12.63
N GLY A 115 8.86 -11.34 -13.34
CA GLY A 115 9.16 -11.72 -14.72
C GLY A 115 7.98 -11.55 -15.68
N GLY A 116 7.16 -10.52 -15.47
CA GLY A 116 5.97 -10.23 -16.25
C GLY A 116 4.70 -10.98 -15.84
N ASN A 117 4.76 -11.95 -14.91
CA ASN A 117 3.55 -12.56 -14.34
C ASN A 117 2.93 -11.64 -13.28
N THR A 118 2.13 -10.68 -13.72
CA THR A 118 1.55 -9.65 -12.86
C THR A 118 0.13 -9.97 -12.40
N ALA A 119 -0.52 -10.99 -12.97
CA ALA A 119 -1.87 -11.37 -12.55
C ALA A 119 -1.92 -11.90 -11.10
N VAL A 120 -0.97 -12.75 -10.70
CA VAL A 120 -0.95 -13.26 -9.31
C VAL A 120 -0.74 -12.15 -8.27
N PRO A 121 0.25 -11.23 -8.38
CA PRO A 121 0.38 -10.17 -7.38
C PRO A 121 -0.82 -9.23 -7.37
N TRP A 122 -1.52 -9.01 -8.50
CA TRP A 122 -2.78 -8.26 -8.49
C TRP A 122 -3.91 -8.96 -7.73
N LEU A 123 -4.05 -10.28 -7.89
CA LEU A 123 -4.99 -11.06 -7.08
C LEU A 123 -4.68 -10.91 -5.59
N VAL A 124 -3.40 -10.97 -5.22
CA VAL A 124 -2.96 -10.74 -3.84
C VAL A 124 -3.27 -9.32 -3.39
N THR A 125 -3.02 -8.29 -4.21
CA THR A 125 -3.37 -6.90 -3.89
C THR A 125 -4.87 -6.75 -3.64
N LEU A 126 -5.72 -7.38 -4.45
CA LEU A 126 -7.18 -7.42 -4.23
C LEU A 126 -7.54 -8.05 -2.88
N CYS A 127 -6.90 -9.16 -2.54
CA CYS A 127 -7.16 -9.85 -1.28
C CYS A 127 -6.66 -9.10 -0.04
N LEU A 128 -5.69 -8.19 -0.17
CA LEU A 128 -5.01 -7.60 0.99
C LEU A 128 -5.23 -6.11 1.18
N SER A 129 -5.18 -5.31 0.12
CA SER A 129 -5.03 -3.86 0.29
C SER A 129 -5.61 -2.98 -0.82
N PHE A 130 -6.12 -3.54 -1.92
CA PHE A 130 -6.66 -2.75 -3.03
C PHE A 130 -7.80 -1.83 -2.58
N PHE A 131 -8.75 -2.35 -1.80
CA PHE A 131 -9.93 -1.57 -1.40
C PHE A 131 -9.62 -0.51 -0.34
N LEU A 132 -8.61 -0.77 0.48
CA LEU A 132 -8.12 0.20 1.44
C LEU A 132 -7.28 1.29 0.79
N HIS A 133 -6.32 0.95 -0.07
CA HIS A 133 -5.40 1.93 -0.63
C HIS A 133 -5.88 2.47 -1.97
N ASP A 134 -5.92 1.63 -3.01
CA ASP A 134 -6.22 2.09 -4.37
C ASP A 134 -7.66 2.58 -4.54
N PHE A 135 -8.61 2.02 -3.77
CA PHE A 135 -10.02 2.42 -3.81
C PHE A 135 -10.40 3.52 -2.81
N THR A 136 -9.71 3.63 -1.68
CA THR A 136 -10.04 4.60 -0.63
C THR A 136 -8.92 5.63 -0.47
N GLN A 137 -7.74 5.21 -0.04
CA GLN A 137 -6.60 6.10 0.27
C GLN A 137 -5.67 6.33 -0.94
N ILE A 138 -6.16 7.01 -1.98
CA ILE A 138 -5.46 7.13 -3.29
C ILE A 138 -4.06 7.76 -3.18
N ARG A 139 -3.84 8.66 -2.22
CA ARG A 139 -2.52 9.25 -1.93
C ARG A 139 -1.51 8.21 -1.48
N THR A 140 -1.89 7.42 -0.47
CA THR A 140 -1.10 6.30 0.06
C THR A 140 -0.86 5.25 -1.02
N ALA A 141 -1.84 5.00 -1.89
CA ALA A 141 -1.72 4.05 -2.98
C ALA A 141 -0.61 4.40 -3.99
N ILE A 142 -0.48 5.68 -4.36
CA ILE A 142 0.59 6.18 -5.24
C ILE A 142 1.95 6.07 -4.54
N ALA A 143 2.03 6.54 -3.29
CA ALA A 143 3.26 6.49 -2.51
C ALA A 143 3.77 5.04 -2.32
N LEU A 144 2.89 4.10 -2.01
CA LEU A 144 3.23 2.66 -1.90
C LEU A 144 3.76 2.11 -3.23
N ALA A 145 3.17 2.49 -4.35
CA ALA A 145 3.62 2.04 -5.68
C ALA A 145 5.06 2.52 -5.99
N LEU A 146 5.38 3.76 -5.61
CA LEU A 146 6.73 4.31 -5.70
C LEU A 146 7.70 3.59 -4.76
N CYS A 147 7.31 3.34 -3.51
CA CYS A 147 8.13 2.60 -2.55
C CYS A 147 8.38 1.14 -2.97
N PHE A 148 7.43 0.49 -3.65
CA PHE A 148 7.62 -0.85 -4.23
C PHE A 148 8.73 -0.84 -5.29
N LEU A 149 8.77 0.17 -6.15
CA LEU A 149 9.86 0.34 -7.11
C LEU A 149 11.18 0.69 -6.41
N ALA A 150 11.14 1.61 -5.44
CA ALA A 150 12.28 2.04 -4.66
C ALA A 150 12.96 0.85 -3.96
N LEU A 151 12.18 -0.06 -3.35
CA LEU A 151 12.69 -1.26 -2.71
C LEU A 151 13.46 -2.16 -3.69
N GLN A 152 12.95 -2.33 -4.91
CA GLN A 152 13.62 -3.14 -5.93
C GLN A 152 14.93 -2.51 -6.40
N HIS A 153 14.97 -1.18 -6.52
CA HIS A 153 16.20 -0.46 -6.81
C HIS A 153 17.24 -0.64 -5.70
N LEU A 154 16.81 -0.53 -4.44
CA LEU A 154 17.66 -0.71 -3.28
C LEU A 154 18.19 -2.15 -3.16
N ALA A 155 17.32 -3.15 -3.35
CA ALA A 155 17.69 -4.57 -3.35
C ALA A 155 18.68 -4.93 -4.47
N ALA A 156 18.67 -4.15 -5.56
CA ALA A 156 19.64 -4.24 -6.65
C ALA A 156 20.92 -3.40 -6.42
N GLY A 157 21.09 -2.79 -5.25
CA GLY A 157 22.25 -1.94 -4.91
C GLY A 157 22.23 -0.54 -5.54
N ARG A 158 21.12 -0.13 -6.17
CA ARG A 158 21.00 1.17 -6.85
C ARG A 158 20.42 2.23 -5.91
N VAL A 159 21.29 2.87 -5.13
CA VAL A 159 20.91 3.83 -4.08
C VAL A 159 20.26 5.11 -4.64
N LYS A 160 20.83 5.70 -5.69
CA LYS A 160 20.30 6.95 -6.29
C LYS A 160 18.82 6.85 -6.69
N PRO A 161 18.39 5.87 -7.51
CA PRO A 161 16.97 5.76 -7.86
C PRO A 161 16.09 5.36 -6.67
N TRP A 162 16.61 4.61 -5.69
CA TRP A 162 15.86 4.35 -4.45
C TRP A 162 15.55 5.65 -3.69
N LEU A 163 16.55 6.51 -3.50
CA LEU A 163 16.39 7.77 -2.78
C LEU A 163 15.38 8.68 -3.49
N TRP A 164 15.54 8.89 -4.80
CA TRP A 164 14.63 9.76 -5.57
C TRP A 164 13.20 9.26 -5.58
N LEU A 165 12.97 7.95 -5.74
CA LEU A 165 11.63 7.37 -5.69
C LEU A 165 11.02 7.47 -4.29
N THR A 166 11.82 7.36 -3.23
CA THR A 166 11.35 7.50 -1.85
C THR A 166 10.96 8.95 -1.54
N LEU A 167 11.76 9.92 -1.99
CA LEU A 167 11.43 11.35 -1.84
C LEU A 167 10.17 11.73 -2.65
N ALA A 168 10.04 11.21 -3.87
CA ALA A 168 8.81 11.37 -4.65
C ALA A 168 7.61 10.72 -3.94
N ALA A 169 7.77 9.55 -3.33
CA ALA A 169 6.70 8.92 -2.55
C ALA A 169 6.26 9.79 -1.37
N ALA A 170 7.22 10.37 -0.63
CA ALA A 170 6.93 11.30 0.47
C ALA A 170 6.19 12.55 0.01
N GLY A 171 6.41 12.99 -1.24
CA GLY A 171 5.66 14.08 -1.85
C GLY A 171 4.19 13.76 -2.13
N PHE A 172 3.82 12.49 -2.31
CA PHE A 172 2.43 12.06 -2.47
C PHE A 172 1.76 11.68 -1.15
N HIS A 173 2.55 11.22 -0.18
CA HIS A 173 2.07 10.91 1.15
C HIS A 173 3.21 10.96 2.16
N LEU A 174 3.13 11.89 3.12
CA LEU A 174 4.21 12.15 4.08
C LEU A 174 4.72 10.90 4.81
N SER A 175 3.85 9.95 5.18
CA SER A 175 4.27 8.74 5.94
C SER A 175 5.27 7.87 5.17
N ALA A 176 5.34 7.98 3.84
CA ALA A 176 6.34 7.29 3.03
C ALA A 176 7.78 7.74 3.35
N ILE A 177 8.00 8.89 4.02
CA ILE A 177 9.33 9.27 4.48
C ILE A 177 9.92 8.26 5.48
N LEU A 178 9.08 7.56 6.24
CA LEU A 178 9.53 6.51 7.17
C LEU A 178 10.10 5.30 6.44
N PHE A 179 9.82 5.15 5.14
CA PHE A 179 10.47 4.15 4.32
C PHE A 179 11.99 4.40 4.23
N LEU A 180 12.46 5.64 4.33
CA LEU A 180 13.88 6.00 4.22
C LEU A 180 14.75 5.37 5.33
N PRO A 181 14.51 5.62 6.64
CA PRO A 181 15.30 5.00 7.70
C PRO A 181 15.12 3.48 7.74
N VAL A 182 13.90 2.99 7.46
CA VAL A 182 13.57 1.56 7.53
C VAL A 182 14.24 0.77 6.41
N ALA A 183 14.08 1.20 5.16
CA ALA A 183 14.74 0.58 4.02
C ALA A 183 16.26 0.78 4.06
N GLY A 184 16.74 1.93 4.54
CA GLY A 184 18.15 2.30 4.60
C GLY A 184 19.04 1.28 5.33
N VAL A 185 18.48 0.51 6.27
CA VAL A 185 19.21 -0.60 6.95
C VAL A 185 19.80 -1.61 5.97
N LEU A 186 19.17 -1.80 4.80
CA LEU A 186 19.67 -2.70 3.76
C LEU A 186 21.04 -2.27 3.19
N LEU A 187 21.44 -1.00 3.34
CA LEU A 187 22.71 -0.45 2.88
C LEU A 187 23.88 -0.77 3.83
N PHE A 188 23.65 -0.73 5.14
CA PHE A 188 24.75 -0.60 6.11
C PHE A 188 25.14 -1.90 6.83
N ALA A 189 24.25 -2.90 6.91
CA ALA A 189 24.46 -4.04 7.82
C ALA A 189 24.30 -5.43 7.18
N PRO A 190 25.00 -5.79 6.09
CA PRO A 190 24.79 -7.06 5.38
C PRO A 190 25.01 -8.31 6.24
N ARG A 191 25.91 -8.29 7.22
CA ARG A 191 26.22 -9.43 8.12
C ARG A 191 25.32 -9.51 9.37
N ARG A 192 24.76 -8.40 9.85
CA ARG A 192 23.93 -8.33 11.07
C ARG A 192 22.58 -7.66 10.80
N ARG A 193 21.96 -7.97 9.65
CA ARG A 193 20.73 -7.32 9.18
C ARG A 193 19.64 -7.33 10.26
N GLY A 194 19.37 -8.46 10.90
CA GLY A 194 18.34 -8.54 11.95
C GLY A 194 18.56 -7.58 13.12
N MET A 195 19.79 -7.54 13.66
CA MET A 195 20.14 -6.64 14.77
C MET A 195 20.07 -5.17 14.37
N ALA A 196 20.57 -4.82 13.17
CA ALA A 196 20.51 -3.45 12.67
C ALA A 196 19.07 -2.99 12.44
N TRP A 197 18.19 -3.88 11.94
CA TRP A 197 16.77 -3.61 11.80
C TRP A 197 16.07 -3.43 13.14
N ALA A 198 16.41 -4.24 14.15
CA ALA A 198 15.87 -4.10 15.50
C ALA A 198 16.29 -2.77 16.15
N VAL A 199 17.58 -2.40 16.05
CA VAL A 199 18.10 -1.12 16.56
C VAL A 199 17.43 0.06 15.85
N MET A 200 17.33 0.02 14.52
CA MET A 200 16.67 1.07 13.75
C MET A 200 15.19 1.18 14.11
N THR A 201 14.46 0.06 14.20
CA THR A 201 13.04 0.08 14.56
C THR A 201 12.84 0.62 15.97
N GLY A 202 13.67 0.20 16.94
CA GLY A 202 13.66 0.74 18.30
C GLY A 202 13.97 2.24 18.34
N GLY A 203 14.99 2.69 17.59
CA GLY A 203 15.31 4.12 17.46
C GLY A 203 14.17 4.92 16.82
N LEU A 204 13.50 4.37 15.80
CA LEU A 204 12.34 5.00 15.16
C LEU A 204 11.16 5.11 16.13
N VAL A 205 10.88 4.07 16.90
CA VAL A 205 9.84 4.10 17.96
C VAL A 205 10.13 5.22 18.95
N LEU A 206 11.35 5.27 19.50
CA LEU A 206 11.73 6.30 20.47
C LEU A 206 11.63 7.71 19.88
N ALA A 207 12.05 7.90 18.63
CA ALA A 207 11.97 9.19 17.93
C ALA A 207 10.51 9.62 17.73
N LEU A 208 9.62 8.71 17.32
CA LEU A 208 8.19 9.01 17.13
C LEU A 208 7.49 9.30 18.45
N MET A 209 7.79 8.52 19.51
CA MET A 209 7.27 8.79 20.85
C MET A 209 7.74 10.15 21.36
N GLY A 210 9.03 10.46 21.23
CA GLY A 210 9.58 11.76 21.63
C GLY A 210 8.98 12.94 20.86
N LEU A 211 8.82 12.80 19.54
CA LEU A 211 8.16 13.81 18.71
C LEU A 211 6.70 14.00 19.11
N PHE A 212 5.96 12.92 19.37
CA PHE A 212 4.56 13.02 19.80
C PHE A 212 4.44 13.72 21.15
N GLN A 213 5.30 13.39 22.12
CA GLN A 213 5.33 14.06 23.42
C GLN A 213 5.69 15.55 23.29
N LEU A 214 6.62 15.89 22.39
CA LEU A 214 6.95 17.29 22.09
C LEU A 214 5.78 18.05 21.46
N VAL A 215 5.06 17.43 20.52
CA VAL A 215 3.91 18.06 19.88
C VAL A 215 2.75 18.20 20.89
N ALA A 216 2.51 17.17 21.71
CA ALA A 216 1.47 17.18 22.75
C ALA A 216 1.74 18.22 23.85
N SER A 217 3.00 18.55 24.13
CA SER A 217 3.34 19.62 25.09
C SER A 217 3.13 21.03 24.53
N ILE A 218 3.06 21.17 23.20
CA ILE A 218 2.81 22.44 22.50
C ILE A 218 1.31 22.61 22.20
N ASP A 219 0.61 21.53 21.84
CA ASP A 219 -0.82 21.54 21.53
C ASP A 219 -1.62 20.57 22.43
N LEU A 220 -2.23 21.13 23.47
CA LEU A 220 -3.10 20.44 24.42
C LEU A 220 -4.31 19.73 23.77
N ARG A 221 -4.70 20.10 22.54
CA ARG A 221 -5.78 19.41 21.82
C ARG A 221 -5.35 18.03 21.33
N LEU A 222 -4.07 17.79 21.05
CA LEU A 222 -3.57 16.46 20.73
C LEU A 222 -3.52 15.53 21.95
N ALA A 223 -3.33 16.09 23.15
CA ALA A 223 -3.36 15.32 24.39
C ALA A 223 -4.76 14.73 24.69
N SER A 224 -5.84 15.40 24.27
CA SER A 224 -7.23 14.92 24.46
C SER A 224 -7.72 13.95 23.37
N HIS A 225 -7.02 13.79 22.25
CA HIS A 225 -7.37 12.84 21.19
C HIS A 225 -6.92 11.39 21.49
N GLY A 226 -6.14 11.17 22.54
CA GLY A 226 -5.67 9.84 22.97
C GLY A 226 -6.77 8.91 23.50
N GLU A 227 -7.93 9.44 23.91
CA GLU A 227 -8.96 8.64 24.59
C GLU A 227 -10.04 8.06 23.66
N ILE A 228 -10.20 8.55 22.43
CA ILE A 228 -11.43 8.30 21.64
C ILE A 228 -11.26 7.28 20.49
N THR A 229 -10.04 6.84 20.18
CA THR A 229 -9.83 5.88 19.07
C THR A 229 -9.08 4.65 19.55
N GLY A 230 -9.72 3.87 20.42
CA GLY A 230 -9.16 2.63 20.97
C GLY A 230 -8.91 1.61 19.87
N LEU A 231 -7.67 1.49 19.43
CA LEU A 231 -7.21 0.37 18.62
C LEU A 231 -7.34 -0.89 19.50
N ASN A 232 -8.38 -1.68 19.26
CA ASN A 232 -8.67 -2.84 20.11
C ASN A 232 -7.51 -3.85 20.04
N TRP A 233 -7.22 -4.54 21.15
CA TRP A 233 -6.31 -5.69 21.23
C TRP A 233 -6.50 -6.71 20.10
N THR A 234 -7.72 -6.79 19.53
CA THR A 234 -8.01 -7.54 18.31
C THR A 234 -7.10 -7.15 17.13
N ALA A 235 -6.87 -5.87 16.86
CA ALA A 235 -6.02 -5.43 15.75
C ALA A 235 -4.55 -5.80 15.97
N LEU A 236 -4.05 -5.72 17.21
CA LEU A 236 -2.71 -6.19 17.58
C LEU A 236 -2.57 -7.71 17.40
N ALA A 237 -3.59 -8.48 17.82
CA ALA A 237 -3.63 -9.93 17.64
C ALA A 237 -3.64 -10.30 16.14
N VAL A 238 -4.47 -9.63 15.34
CA VAL A 238 -4.54 -9.80 13.87
C VAL A 238 -3.19 -9.51 13.22
N ALA A 239 -2.55 -8.39 13.59
CA ALA A 239 -1.26 -7.98 13.05
C ALA A 239 -0.16 -9.01 13.38
N THR A 240 -0.13 -9.50 14.62
CA THR A 240 0.81 -10.54 15.09
C THR A 240 0.58 -11.87 14.37
N PHE A 241 -0.69 -12.28 14.20
CA PHE A 241 -1.05 -13.47 13.46
C PHE A 241 -0.59 -13.38 11.99
N LYS A 242 -0.87 -12.25 11.31
CA LYS A 242 -0.40 -11.99 9.94
C LYS A 242 1.11 -12.07 9.84
N LEU A 243 1.87 -11.44 10.74
CA LEU A 243 3.32 -11.51 10.73
C LEU A 243 3.84 -12.95 10.90
N THR A 244 3.20 -13.72 11.79
CA THR A 244 3.56 -15.13 12.02
C THR A 244 3.34 -15.98 10.77
N LEU A 245 2.17 -15.84 10.13
CA LEU A 245 1.84 -16.56 8.90
C LEU A 245 2.76 -16.14 7.74
N LEU A 246 3.04 -14.84 7.60
CA LEU A 246 3.98 -14.31 6.62
C LEU A 246 5.39 -14.88 6.80
N THR A 247 5.85 -14.97 8.05
CA THR A 247 7.16 -15.55 8.40
C THR A 247 7.19 -17.04 8.07
N ALA A 248 6.12 -17.79 8.36
CA ALA A 248 6.00 -19.20 7.98
C ALA A 248 6.08 -19.40 6.45
N ILE A 249 5.40 -18.54 5.67
CA ILE A 249 5.49 -18.53 4.20
C ILE A 249 6.93 -18.24 3.76
N ALA A 250 7.57 -17.21 4.31
CA ALA A 250 8.95 -16.85 3.99
C ALA A 250 9.95 -17.98 4.30
N LEU A 251 9.75 -18.71 5.40
CA LEU A 251 10.54 -19.89 5.74
C LEU A 251 10.29 -21.05 4.77
N ALA A 252 9.05 -21.31 4.39
CA ALA A 252 8.70 -22.32 3.39
C ALA A 252 9.30 -22.00 2.01
N LEU A 253 9.41 -20.72 1.67
CA LEU A 253 10.01 -20.23 0.42
C LEU A 253 11.53 -20.45 0.34
N ARG A 254 12.24 -20.63 1.47
CA ARG A 254 13.70 -20.91 1.46
C ARG A 254 14.07 -22.20 0.73
N ARG A 255 13.13 -23.15 0.65
CA ARG A 255 13.33 -24.47 0.03
C ARG A 255 12.94 -24.50 -1.46
N GLY A 256 12.44 -23.38 -2.02
CA GLY A 256 11.86 -23.32 -3.35
C GLY A 256 12.86 -23.06 -4.50
N PRO A 257 12.49 -23.38 -5.75
CA PRO A 257 13.34 -23.22 -6.93
C PRO A 257 13.66 -21.76 -7.27
N ARG A 258 14.89 -21.52 -7.75
CA ARG A 258 15.50 -20.20 -8.04
C ARG A 258 14.89 -19.39 -9.22
N ARG A 259 13.73 -19.78 -9.77
CA ARG A 259 13.23 -19.22 -11.05
C ARG A 259 12.84 -17.73 -10.98
N LEU A 260 12.57 -17.20 -9.79
CA LEU A 260 12.20 -15.80 -9.55
C LEU A 260 13.18 -15.15 -8.57
N GLU A 261 14.44 -15.06 -8.97
CA GLU A 261 15.52 -14.59 -8.10
C GLU A 261 15.29 -13.16 -7.59
N THR A 262 14.78 -12.25 -8.43
CA THR A 262 14.44 -10.88 -8.03
C THR A 262 13.40 -10.88 -6.89
N ALA A 263 12.27 -11.57 -7.05
CA ALA A 263 11.25 -11.67 -6.00
C ALA A 263 11.80 -12.36 -4.74
N ALA A 264 12.62 -13.41 -4.89
CA ALA A 264 13.21 -14.11 -3.76
C ALA A 264 14.10 -13.20 -2.89
N ARG A 265 14.86 -12.28 -3.52
CA ARG A 265 15.68 -11.29 -2.80
C ARG A 265 14.84 -10.29 -1.98
N LEU A 266 13.57 -10.09 -2.34
CA LEU A 266 12.65 -9.17 -1.65
C LEU A 266 11.97 -9.79 -0.43
N VAL A 267 11.94 -11.12 -0.31
CA VAL A 267 11.15 -11.82 0.73
C VAL A 267 11.48 -11.32 2.14
N TRP A 268 12.76 -11.40 2.54
CA TRP A 268 13.17 -11.00 3.89
C TRP A 268 13.05 -9.50 4.14
N PRO A 269 13.46 -8.60 3.22
CA PRO A 269 13.12 -7.18 3.34
C PRO A 269 11.64 -6.93 3.59
N CYS A 270 10.74 -7.56 2.84
CA CYS A 270 9.30 -7.39 3.00
C CYS A 270 8.81 -7.89 4.37
N VAL A 271 9.27 -9.05 4.84
CA VAL A 271 8.95 -9.55 6.20
C VAL A 271 9.40 -8.54 7.26
N MET A 272 10.60 -7.97 7.11
CA MET A 272 11.12 -6.97 8.06
C MET A 272 10.32 -5.67 8.04
N PHE A 273 9.86 -5.20 6.87
CA PHE A 273 8.93 -4.06 6.81
C PHE A 273 7.65 -4.36 7.60
N VAL A 274 6.99 -5.50 7.34
CA VAL A 274 5.78 -5.88 8.08
C VAL A 274 6.07 -5.96 9.58
N ALA A 275 7.19 -6.55 9.99
CA ALA A 275 7.59 -6.62 11.40
C ALA A 275 7.77 -5.21 12.01
N THR A 276 8.42 -4.29 11.31
CA THR A 276 8.52 -2.88 11.73
C THR A 276 7.14 -2.24 11.88
N GLY A 277 6.23 -2.47 10.94
CA GLY A 277 4.84 -2.01 11.03
C GLY A 277 4.12 -2.53 12.28
N VAL A 278 4.26 -3.82 12.60
CA VAL A 278 3.68 -4.43 13.81
C VAL A 278 4.29 -3.80 15.07
N VAL A 279 5.61 -3.64 15.14
CA VAL A 279 6.27 -3.01 16.29
C VAL A 279 5.80 -1.58 16.49
N LEU A 280 5.67 -0.80 15.41
CA LEU A 280 5.12 0.57 15.46
C LEU A 280 3.67 0.56 15.93
N LEU A 281 2.86 -0.41 15.50
CA LEU A 281 1.49 -0.57 15.97
C LEU A 281 1.46 -0.76 17.49
N PHE A 282 2.23 -1.72 18.03
CA PHE A 282 2.30 -1.97 19.47
C PHE A 282 2.82 -0.75 20.24
N ALA A 283 3.88 -0.10 19.76
CA ALA A 283 4.50 0.99 20.49
C ALA A 283 3.66 2.28 20.53
N LEU A 284 2.86 2.53 19.48
CA LEU A 284 2.13 3.77 19.31
C LEU A 284 0.61 3.63 19.53
N HIS A 285 0.08 2.42 19.76
CA HIS A 285 -1.39 2.23 19.84
C HIS A 285 -2.07 3.09 20.91
N ASP A 286 -1.48 3.20 22.10
CA ASP A 286 -2.03 3.99 23.22
C ASP A 286 -1.85 5.49 23.02
N MET A 287 -0.83 5.91 22.26
CA MET A 287 -0.48 7.33 22.09
C MET A 287 -1.17 7.95 20.88
N ALA A 288 -1.19 7.23 19.76
CA ALA A 288 -1.64 7.73 18.47
C ALA A 288 -2.14 6.57 17.60
N SER A 289 -3.19 5.88 18.05
CA SER A 289 -3.79 4.71 17.39
C SER A 289 -4.00 4.87 15.88
N ALA A 290 -4.59 5.98 15.44
CA ALA A 290 -4.85 6.24 14.02
C ALA A 290 -3.55 6.33 13.20
N LEU A 291 -2.51 6.96 13.76
CA LEU A 291 -1.18 7.00 13.13
C LEU A 291 -0.55 5.61 13.14
N ALA A 292 -0.58 4.91 14.28
CA ALA A 292 -0.03 3.58 14.46
C ALA A 292 -0.62 2.60 13.43
N PHE A 293 -1.94 2.65 13.22
CA PHE A 293 -2.65 1.86 12.23
C PHE A 293 -2.19 2.19 10.81
N ARG A 294 -2.18 3.48 10.43
CA ARG A 294 -1.73 3.91 9.09
C ARG A 294 -0.30 3.49 8.78
N LEU A 295 0.60 3.58 9.76
CA LEU A 295 1.98 3.14 9.62
C LEU A 295 2.07 1.63 9.44
N TYR A 296 1.32 0.87 10.24
CA TYR A 296 1.24 -0.58 10.08
C TYR A 296 0.71 -0.97 8.70
N GLU A 297 -0.40 -0.39 8.24
CA GLU A 297 -0.99 -0.69 6.93
C GLU A 297 -0.03 -0.37 5.78
N PHE A 298 0.68 0.76 5.86
CA PHE A 298 1.70 1.14 4.89
C PHE A 298 2.79 0.07 4.77
N PHE A 299 3.31 -0.43 5.89
CA PHE A 299 4.34 -1.46 5.87
C PHE A 299 3.81 -2.86 5.57
N ASP A 300 2.60 -3.19 6.01
CA ASP A 300 1.95 -4.47 5.74
C ASP A 300 1.68 -4.70 4.25
N ALA A 301 1.49 -3.63 3.46
CA ALA A 301 1.34 -3.71 2.01
C ALA A 301 2.51 -4.41 1.30
N PHE A 302 3.72 -4.42 1.88
CA PHE A 302 4.87 -5.15 1.31
C PHE A 302 4.72 -6.67 1.39
N SER A 303 3.81 -7.19 2.22
CA SER A 303 3.46 -8.62 2.27
C SER A 303 3.07 -9.18 0.90
N ILE A 304 2.50 -8.35 0.01
CA ILE A 304 2.09 -8.73 -1.35
C ILE A 304 3.21 -9.49 -2.08
N PHE A 305 4.46 -9.05 -1.97
CA PHE A 305 5.57 -9.70 -2.67
C PHE A 305 5.81 -11.14 -2.19
N VAL A 306 5.71 -11.36 -0.88
CA VAL A 306 5.93 -12.68 -0.25
C VAL A 306 4.77 -13.62 -0.59
N ILE A 307 3.53 -13.14 -0.43
CA ILE A 307 2.32 -13.95 -0.67
C ILE A 307 2.21 -14.30 -2.16
N ALA A 308 2.46 -13.35 -3.06
CA ALA A 308 2.44 -13.61 -4.50
C ALA A 308 3.52 -14.63 -4.91
N LEU A 309 4.74 -14.53 -4.35
CA LEU A 309 5.78 -15.52 -4.59
C LEU A 309 5.40 -16.90 -4.04
N GLY A 310 4.72 -16.95 -2.89
CA GLY A 310 4.15 -18.16 -2.28
C GLY A 310 3.14 -18.87 -3.19
N LEU A 311 2.17 -18.13 -3.73
CA LEU A 311 1.17 -18.67 -4.67
C LEU A 311 1.78 -19.17 -5.99
N MET A 312 2.92 -18.61 -6.40
CA MET A 312 3.62 -19.04 -7.61
C MET A 312 4.48 -20.30 -7.43
N GLN A 313 4.64 -20.81 -6.20
CA GLN A 313 5.43 -22.01 -5.96
C GLN A 313 4.75 -23.29 -6.51
N ARG A 314 5.56 -24.34 -6.66
CA ARG A 314 5.08 -25.69 -6.98
C ARG A 314 4.72 -26.50 -5.74
N HIS A 315 5.37 -26.22 -4.60
CA HIS A 315 5.13 -26.93 -3.36
C HIS A 315 3.80 -26.50 -2.73
N ALA A 316 3.05 -27.47 -2.20
CA ALA A 316 1.72 -27.23 -1.63
C ALA A 316 1.76 -26.29 -0.41
N VAL A 317 2.74 -26.44 0.49
CA VAL A 317 2.81 -25.68 1.74
C VAL A 317 2.80 -24.15 1.54
N PRO A 318 3.73 -23.52 0.81
CA PRO A 318 3.70 -22.06 0.61
C PRO A 318 2.44 -21.60 -0.13
N VAL A 319 1.88 -22.43 -1.01
CA VAL A 319 0.64 -22.10 -1.74
C VAL A 319 -0.55 -22.09 -0.78
N LEU A 320 -0.74 -23.14 0.03
CA LEU A 320 -1.86 -23.24 0.98
C LEU A 320 -1.81 -22.15 2.04
N LEU A 321 -0.62 -21.87 2.60
CA LEU A 321 -0.45 -20.78 3.56
C LEU A 321 -0.76 -19.41 2.93
N SER A 322 -0.35 -19.18 1.68
CA SER A 322 -0.64 -17.93 0.96
C SER A 322 -2.13 -17.78 0.62
N LEU A 323 -2.81 -18.87 0.25
CA LEU A 323 -4.26 -18.88 0.05
C LEU A 323 -5.00 -18.58 1.36
N GLY A 324 -4.57 -19.17 2.48
CA GLY A 324 -5.10 -18.87 3.80
C GLY A 324 -4.90 -17.40 4.18
N TYR A 325 -3.72 -16.84 3.90
CA TYR A 325 -3.43 -15.42 4.12
C TYR A 325 -4.35 -14.52 3.26
N CYS A 326 -4.55 -14.85 1.98
CA CYS A 326 -5.48 -14.13 1.11
C CYS A 326 -6.93 -14.20 1.59
N ALA A 327 -7.42 -15.38 1.97
CA ALA A 327 -8.78 -15.55 2.49
C ALA A 327 -9.00 -14.72 3.77
N PHE A 328 -8.01 -14.74 4.68
CA PHE A 328 -8.03 -13.91 5.87
C PHE A 328 -8.00 -12.42 5.55
N GLY A 329 -7.21 -11.99 4.57
CA GLY A 329 -7.19 -10.59 4.11
C GLY A 329 -8.53 -10.13 3.54
N VAL A 330 -9.22 -10.97 2.77
CA VAL A 330 -10.57 -10.65 2.24
C VAL A 330 -11.55 -10.47 3.40
N LEU A 331 -11.51 -11.35 4.40
CA LEU A 331 -12.33 -11.24 5.61
C LEU A 331 -12.06 -9.92 6.35
N LEU A 332 -10.78 -9.55 6.51
CA LEU A 332 -10.38 -8.29 7.16
C LEU A 332 -10.77 -7.04 6.37
N GLN A 333 -10.93 -7.13 5.06
CA GLN A 333 -11.45 -6.00 4.27
C GLN A 333 -12.99 -5.92 4.32
N TRP A 334 -13.66 -7.07 4.46
CA TRP A 334 -15.11 -7.11 4.55
C TRP A 334 -15.64 -6.63 5.90
N LEU A 335 -15.02 -7.05 7.02
CA LEU A 335 -15.48 -6.72 8.38
C LEU A 335 -15.60 -5.21 8.68
N PRO A 336 -14.64 -4.35 8.27
CA PRO A 336 -14.74 -2.90 8.48
C PRO A 336 -15.65 -2.20 7.48
N GLY A 337 -16.28 -2.92 6.55
CA GLY A 337 -17.18 -2.34 5.56
C GLY A 337 -16.48 -1.66 4.37
N LEU A 338 -15.24 -2.05 4.01
CA LEU A 338 -14.56 -1.49 2.82
C LEU A 338 -15.25 -1.83 1.50
N PHE A 339 -16.16 -2.81 1.49
CA PHE A 339 -17.01 -3.14 0.34
C PHE A 339 -18.31 -2.33 0.40
N THR A 340 -18.19 -1.01 0.21
CA THR A 340 -19.35 -0.12 0.08
C THR A 340 -20.18 -0.48 -1.15
N PRO A 341 -21.46 -0.11 -1.24
CA PRO A 341 -22.24 -0.30 -2.46
C PRO A 341 -21.55 0.39 -3.65
N TYR A 342 -21.01 -0.41 -4.58
CA TYR A 342 -20.29 0.14 -5.72
C TYR A 342 -21.25 0.88 -6.66
N GLN A 343 -20.99 2.17 -6.85
CA GLN A 343 -21.69 3.02 -7.81
C GLN A 343 -20.72 3.46 -8.90
N PHE A 344 -21.16 3.33 -10.15
CA PHE A 344 -20.38 3.77 -11.30
C PHE A 344 -20.70 5.24 -11.59
N ALA A 345 -19.70 6.12 -11.45
CA ALA A 345 -19.91 7.57 -11.45
C ALA A 345 -20.65 8.11 -12.68
N PRO A 346 -20.35 7.68 -13.93
CA PRO A 346 -21.09 8.15 -15.10
C PRO A 346 -22.58 7.82 -15.11
N LEU A 347 -23.02 6.83 -14.32
CA LEU A 347 -24.43 6.45 -14.20
C LEU A 347 -25.06 6.97 -12.90
N ALA A 348 -24.26 7.37 -11.90
CA ALA A 348 -24.77 7.83 -10.61
C ALA A 348 -25.64 9.09 -10.74
N SER A 349 -25.32 9.99 -11.67
CA SER A 349 -26.11 11.19 -11.96
C SER A 349 -27.44 10.93 -12.66
N LEU A 350 -27.67 9.73 -13.21
CA LEU A 350 -28.93 9.37 -13.88
C LEU A 350 -29.99 8.82 -12.92
N PHE A 351 -29.59 8.43 -11.71
CA PHE A 351 -30.45 7.80 -10.71
C PHE A 351 -30.48 8.58 -9.38
N GLY A 352 -29.90 9.79 -9.37
CA GLY A 352 -29.82 10.69 -8.22
C GLY A 352 -30.85 11.82 -8.27
#